data_AF-A0A920BTB7-F1
#
_entry.id   AF-A0A920BTB7-F1
#
_cell.length_a   1.000
_cell.length_b   1.000
_cell.length_c   1.000
_cell.angle_alpha   90.00
_cell.angle_beta   90.00
_cell.angle_gamma   90.00
#
_symmetry.space_group_name_H-M   'P 1'
#
loop_
_entity.id
_entity.type
_entity.pdbx_description
1 polymer ?
#
loop_
_entity_poly.entity_id
_entity_poly.type
_entity_poly.pdbx_seq_one_letter_code
_entity_poly.pdbx_strand_id
1 'polypeptide(L)' 'MYPQIITYLLTFINSQEQIIRILLTLLVGKSMFDKPVETSVNKPFRKLQVDELPLIVVPEKLDYQLLLTEETIQTSSMT' A
#
# COMPACT_ATOMS: atom_id res chain seq x y z
N MET A 1 -26.85 57.95 -11.46
CA MET A 1 -26.18 57.10 -12.47
C MET A 1 -24.97 56.34 -11.91
N TYR A 2 -23.94 56.99 -11.37
CA TYR A 2 -22.78 56.29 -10.74
C TYR A 2 -23.12 55.26 -9.63
N PRO A 3 -24.01 55.54 -8.65
CA PRO A 3 -24.30 54.57 -7.59
C PRO A 3 -25.02 53.31 -8.11
N GLN A 4 -25.78 53.44 -9.20
CA GLN A 4 -26.49 52.32 -9.82
C GLN A 4 -25.52 51.37 -10.53
N ILE A 5 -24.49 51.90 -11.20
CA ILE A 5 -23.43 51.11 -11.83
C ILE A 5 -22.59 50.37 -10.80
N ILE A 6 -22.20 51.02 -9.70
CA ILE A 6 -21.44 50.38 -8.62
C ILE A 6 -22.27 49.25 -7.99
N THR A 7 -23.55 49.50 -7.74
CA THR A 7 -24.46 48.49 -7.19
C THR A 7 -24.62 47.32 -8.16
N TYR A 8 -24.80 47.58 -9.45
CA TYR A 8 -24.90 46.55 -10.48
C TYR A 8 -23.64 45.68 -10.54
N LEU A 9 -22.46 46.29 -10.58
CA LEU A 9 -21.18 45.59 -10.58
C LEU A 9 -21.02 44.72 -9.33
N LEU A 10 -21.38 45.23 -8.15
CA LEU A 10 -21.31 44.48 -6.90
C LEU A 10 -22.27 43.27 -6.90
N THR A 11 -23.51 43.45 -7.37
CA THR A 11 -24.47 42.34 -7.50
C THR A 11 -24.01 41.29 -8.51
N PHE A 12 -23.33 41.72 -9.57
CA PHE A 12 -22.79 40.83 -10.59
C PHE A 12 -21.62 39.99 -10.05
N ILE A 13 -20.69 40.61 -9.31
CA ILE A 13 -19.59 39.92 -8.62
C ILE A 13 -20.13 38.89 -7.63
N ASN A 14 -21.13 39.26 -6.83
CA ASN A 14 -21.75 38.34 -5.86
C ASN A 14 -22.45 37.16 -6.56
N SER A 15 -23.12 37.41 -7.68
CA SER A 15 -23.74 36.36 -8.50
C SER A 15 -22.70 35.41 -9.11
N GLN A 16 -21.60 35.95 -9.63
CA GLN A 16 -20.48 35.16 -10.14
C GLN A 16 -19.86 34.27 -9.06
N GLU A 17 -19.68 34.78 -7.84
CA GLU A 17 -19.16 34.00 -6.72
C GLU A 17 -20.05 32.78 -6.43
N GLN A 18 -21.38 32.95 -6.44
CA GLN A 18 -22.32 31.84 -6.24
C GLN A 18 -22.25 30.81 -7.36
N ILE A 19 -22.17 31.25 -8.61
CA ILE A 19 -22.02 30.36 -9.77
C ILE A 19 -20.72 29.56 -9.66
N ILE A 20 -19.60 30.21 -9.32
CA ILE A 20 -18.30 29.55 -9.14
C ILE A 20 -18.36 28.53 -8.01
N ARG A 21 -18.98 28.86 -6.86
CA ARG A 21 -19.15 27.92 -5.74
C ARG A 21 -19.98 26.69 -6.13
N ILE A 22 -21.06 26.88 -6.88
CA ILE A 22 -21.91 25.78 -7.36
C ILE A 22 -21.13 24.91 -8.35
N LEU A 23 -20.43 25.51 -9.31
CA LEU A 23 -19.61 24.79 -10.29
C LEU A 23 -18.47 24.03 -9.62
N LEU A 24 -17.81 24.63 -8.62
CA LEU A 24 -16.75 23.98 -7.84
C LEU A 24 -17.32 22.81 -7.03
N THR A 25 -18.49 22.97 -6.41
CA THR A 25 -19.19 21.91 -5.67
C THR A 25 -19.61 20.77 -6.60
N LEU A 26 -20.05 21.10 -7.82
CA LEU A 26 -20.46 20.13 -8.83
C LEU A 26 -19.25 19.37 -9.41
N LEU A 27 -18.14 20.07 -9.64
CA LEU A 27 -16.88 19.49 -10.14
C LEU A 27 -16.22 18.57 -9.13
N VAL A 28 -16.13 19.00 -7.87
CA VAL A 28 -15.55 18.20 -6.78
C VAL A 28 -16.51 17.08 -6.35
N GLY A 29 -17.82 17.26 -6.61
CA GLY A 29 -18.87 16.32 -6.25
C GLY A 29 -19.14 16.28 -4.74
N LYS A 30 -20.28 15.69 -4.36
CA LYS A 30 -20.70 15.49 -2.97
C LYS A 30 -19.69 14.66 -2.13
N SER A 31 -18.76 13.96 -2.78
CA SER A 31 -17.88 12.96 -2.14
C SER A 31 -16.80 13.56 -1.21
N MET A 32 -16.42 14.83 -1.36
CA MET A 32 -15.43 15.46 -0.46
C MET A 32 -16.06 16.12 0.78
N PHE A 33 -17.38 16.36 0.76
CA PHE A 33 -18.11 16.98 1.87
C PHE A 33 -18.83 15.94 2.75
N ASP A 34 -19.12 14.76 2.23
CA ASP A 34 -19.49 13.61 3.07
C ASP A 34 -18.24 13.15 3.81
N LYS A 35 -18.08 13.65 5.05
CA LYS A 35 -17.05 13.18 5.99
C LYS A 35 -17.15 11.64 5.98
N PRO A 36 -16.05 10.90 5.74
CA PRO A 36 -16.12 9.46 5.79
C PRO A 36 -16.69 9.10 7.16
N VAL A 37 -17.84 8.45 7.17
CA VAL A 37 -18.42 7.94 8.41
C VAL A 37 -17.40 6.93 8.89
N GLU A 38 -16.58 7.33 9.86
CA GLU A 38 -15.70 6.44 10.60
C GLU A 38 -16.59 5.52 11.44
N THR A 39 -17.25 4.59 10.76
CA THR A 39 -17.73 3.39 11.39
C THR A 39 -16.50 2.71 11.95
N SER A 40 -16.49 2.45 13.27
CA SER A 40 -15.45 1.65 13.91
C SER A 40 -15.29 0.38 13.10
N VAL A 41 -14.23 0.32 12.29
CA VAL A 41 -13.98 -0.75 11.36
C VAL A 41 -13.53 -1.93 12.18
N ASN A 42 -14.49 -2.62 12.81
CA ASN A 42 -14.31 -3.89 13.49
C ASN A 42 -14.21 -4.99 12.41
N LYS A 43 -13.42 -4.73 11.36
CA LYS A 43 -13.06 -5.75 10.38
C LYS A 43 -12.24 -6.76 11.15
N PRO A 44 -12.61 -8.05 11.13
CA PRO A 44 -11.81 -9.08 11.77
C PRO A 44 -10.40 -9.00 11.16
N PHE A 45 -9.40 -8.77 12.01
CA PHE A 45 -8.01 -8.69 11.57
C PHE A 45 -7.69 -9.92 10.75
N ARG A 46 -7.27 -9.71 9.49
CA ARG A 46 -6.73 -10.80 8.67
C ARG A 46 -5.43 -11.23 9.32
N LYS A 47 -5.48 -12.33 10.07
CA LYS A 47 -4.27 -12.91 10.68
C LYS A 47 -3.27 -13.15 9.55
N LEU A 48 -2.04 -12.67 9.76
CA LEU A 48 -0.93 -12.95 8.85
C LEU A 48 -0.84 -14.47 8.73
N GLN A 49 -1.02 -15.00 7.52
CA GLN A 49 -0.71 -16.39 7.25
C GLN A 49 0.81 -16.48 7.34
N VAL A 50 1.28 -16.99 8.48
CA VAL A 50 2.68 -17.30 8.69
C VAL A 50 2.90 -18.59 7.90
N ASP A 51 3.56 -18.50 6.76
CA ASP A 51 4.06 -19.69 6.07
C ASP A 51 4.90 -20.48 7.07
N GLU A 52 4.77 -21.81 7.04
CA GLU A 52 5.63 -22.65 7.86
C GLU A 52 7.08 -22.34 7.50
N LEU A 53 7.89 -22.07 8.53
CA LEU A 53 9.31 -21.85 8.31
C LEU A 53 9.85 -23.06 7.54
N PRO A 54 10.62 -22.85 6.46
CA PRO A 54 11.23 -23.96 5.76
C PRO A 54 12.02 -24.78 6.76
N LEU A 55 11.89 -26.11 6.70
CA LEU A 55 12.73 -27.01 7.49
C LEU A 55 14.19 -26.70 7.15
N ILE A 56 14.87 -25.98 8.05
CA ILE A 56 16.30 -25.72 7.95
C ILE A 56 16.96 -27.06 8.27
N VAL A 57 17.14 -27.89 7.23
CA VAL A 57 17.90 -29.12 7.34
C VAL A 57 19.36 -28.70 7.53
N VAL A 58 19.89 -28.87 8.74
CA VAL A 58 21.31 -28.68 9.00
C VAL A 58 22.06 -29.72 8.17
N PRO A 59 22.90 -29.32 7.19
CA PRO A 59 23.65 -30.29 6.42
C PRO A 59 24.60 -31.04 7.34
N GLU A 60 24.67 -32.36 7.18
CA GLU A 60 25.58 -33.20 7.94
C GLU A 60 27.03 -32.81 7.60
N LYS A 61 27.82 -32.51 8.64
CA LYS A 61 29.23 -32.13 8.48
C LYS A 61 30.04 -33.39 8.24
N LEU A 62 30.27 -33.73 6.97
CA LEU A 62 31.15 -34.82 6.58
C LEU A 62 32.60 -34.51 6.98
N ASP A 63 33.28 -35.47 7.59
CA ASP A 63 34.70 -35.37 7.92
C ASP A 63 35.54 -35.71 6.69
N TYR A 64 36.33 -34.74 6.23
CA TYR A 64 37.15 -34.88 5.02
C TYR A 64 38.22 -35.98 5.15
N GLN A 65 38.62 -36.32 6.38
CA GLN A 65 39.60 -37.39 6.61
C GLN A 65 39.01 -38.76 6.29
N LEU A 66 37.73 -38.97 6.59
CA LEU A 66 37.02 -40.21 6.28
C LEU A 66 36.84 -40.40 4.78
N LEU A 67 36.48 -39.31 4.08
CA LEU A 67 36.36 -39.32 2.61
C LEU A 67 37.70 -39.68 1.95
N LEU A 68 38.81 -39.11 2.42
CA LEU A 68 40.14 -39.44 1.89
C LEU A 68 40.50 -40.91 2.13
N THR A 69 40.15 -41.48 3.29
CA THR A 69 40.39 -42.90 3.54
C THR A 69 39.54 -43.79 2.65
N GLU A 70 38.26 -43.49 2.42
CA GLU A 70 37.39 -44.28 1.55
C GLU A 70 37.89 -44.29 0.10
N GLU A 71 38.31 -43.14 -0.42
CA GLU A 71 38.89 -43.02 -1.76
C GLU A 71 40.17 -43.85 -1.89
N THR A 72 41.06 -43.81 -0.88
CA THR A 72 42.29 -44.62 -0.89
C THR A 72 42.02 -46.12 -0.79
N ILE A 73 41.00 -46.53 -0.03
CA ILE A 73 40.60 -47.93 0.11
C ILE A 73 39.96 -48.44 -1.19
N GLN A 74 39.12 -47.65 -1.85
CA GLN A 74 38.56 -47.99 -3.17
C GLN A 74 39.65 -48.09 -4.26
N THR A 75 40.68 -47.24 -4.18
CA THR A 75 41.82 -47.31 -5.09
C THR A 75 42.63 -48.60 -4.88
N SER A 76 42.70 -49.12 -3.65
CA SER A 76 43.39 -50.38 -3.31
C SER A 76 42.61 -51.66 -3.65
N SER A 77 41.29 -51.59 -3.91
CA SER A 77 40.51 -52.74 -4.38
C SER A 77 40.46 -52.86 -5.91
N MET A 78 41.01 -51.87 -6.63
CA MET A 78 41.12 -51.86 -8.10
C MET A 78 42.52 -52.29 -8.60
N THR A 79 43.40 -52.71 -7.70
CA THR A 79 44.68 -53.39 -7.96
C THR A 79 44.69 -54.74 -7.28
#